data_AF-A0AAJ3MT34-F1
#
_entry.id   AF-A0AAJ3MT34-F1
#
_cell.length_a   1.000
_cell.length_b   1.000
_cell.length_c   1.000
_cell.angle_alpha   90.00
_cell.angle_beta   90.00
_cell.angle_gamma   90.00
#
_symmetry.space_group_name_H-M   'P 1'
#
loop_
_entity.id
_entity.type
_entity.pdbx_description
1 polymer ?
#
loop_
_entity_poly.entity_id
_entity_poly.type
_entity_poly.pdbx_seq_one_letter_code
_entity_poly.pdbx_strand_id
1 'polypeptide(L)'
;MQNLYLSSLIFAFLTSLSVATTAAPSIKPEPPTPISTQMTKTEQSSKVNLNAADAETLRRDLFGIGASKAKAIIAYRESNGPFTAVDELLEVKGIGKALLEKNRDRLVIN
;
A
#
# COMPACT_ATOMS: atom_id res chain seq x y z
N MET A 1 -45.27 -4.26 6.25
CA MET A 1 -45.96 -3.70 7.43
C MET A 1 -44.93 -3.67 8.57
N GLN A 2 -43.86 -2.87 8.53
CA GLN A 2 -43.74 -1.42 8.76
C GLN A 2 -44.39 -0.91 10.05
N ASN A 3 -43.63 -0.94 11.15
CA ASN A 3 -43.84 -0.20 12.38
C ASN A 3 -42.45 -0.08 13.08
N LEU A 4 -41.50 0.72 12.60
CA LEU A 4 -41.35 2.17 12.73
C LEU A 4 -41.50 2.69 14.18
N TYR A 5 -40.40 2.56 14.94
CA TYR A 5 -40.24 3.24 16.22
C TYR A 5 -39.45 4.54 16.03
N LEU A 6 -40.19 5.62 16.20
CA LEU A 6 -39.77 6.98 16.55
C LEU A 6 -38.65 6.94 17.60
N SER A 7 -37.46 7.40 17.25
CA SER A 7 -36.50 7.91 18.24
C SER A 7 -35.96 9.24 17.75
N SER A 8 -36.74 10.28 18.07
CA SER A 8 -36.28 11.65 18.13
C SER A 8 -35.53 11.81 19.45
N LEU A 9 -34.22 12.02 19.38
CA LEU A 9 -33.53 12.76 20.43
C LEU A 9 -32.59 13.75 19.75
N ILE A 10 -33.17 14.91 19.43
CA ILE A 10 -32.47 16.13 19.09
C ILE A 10 -31.64 16.50 20.32
N PHE A 11 -30.33 16.25 20.29
CA PHE A 11 -29.41 16.86 21.23
C PHE A 11 -28.68 17.99 20.50
N ALA A 12 -29.30 19.17 20.57
CA ALA A 12 -28.63 20.42 20.27
C ALA A 12 -27.56 20.64 21.35
N PHE A 13 -26.29 20.61 20.99
CA PHE A 13 -25.23 21.21 21.80
C PHE A 13 -24.43 22.20 20.96
N LEU A 14 -24.87 23.44 21.10
CA LEU A 14 -24.15 24.64 20.75
C LEU A 14 -22.86 24.75 21.59
N THR A 15 -21.84 25.36 20.98
CA THR A 15 -20.67 26.01 21.60
C THR A 15 -19.65 25.12 22.33
N SER A 16 -18.45 25.01 21.74
CA SER A 16 -17.26 25.51 22.45
C SER A 16 -16.10 25.74 21.48
N LEU A 17 -15.69 27.00 21.42
CA LEU A 17 -14.45 27.49 20.81
C LEU A 17 -13.30 27.13 21.77
N SER A 18 -12.20 26.55 21.27
CA SER A 18 -10.95 26.47 22.03
C SER A 18 -9.76 26.63 21.10
N VAL A 19 -9.27 27.87 21.06
CA VAL A 19 -7.89 28.22 20.71
C VAL A 19 -7.04 28.00 21.97
N ALA A 20 -5.97 27.24 21.85
CA ALA A 20 -4.84 27.30 22.79
C ALA A 20 -3.54 27.23 21.99
N THR A 21 -2.95 28.42 21.83
CA THR A 21 -1.57 28.69 21.43
C THR A 21 -0.61 27.92 22.33
N THR A 22 0.30 27.13 21.74
CA THR A 22 1.49 26.64 22.44
C THR A 22 2.72 27.17 21.71
N ALA A 23 3.57 27.88 22.45
CA ALA A 23 4.84 28.45 21.96
C ALA A 23 6.00 27.46 22.19
N ALA A 24 6.94 27.51 21.25
CA ALA A 24 8.08 26.63 20.96
C ALA A 24 9.05 26.28 22.11
N PRO A 25 9.73 25.13 22.00
CA PRO A 25 11.17 25.05 22.24
C PRO A 25 11.93 25.32 20.92
N SER A 26 12.93 26.18 21.04
CA SER A 26 13.83 26.65 19.99
C SER A 26 14.58 25.49 19.29
N ILE A 27 14.32 25.27 17.99
CA ILE A 27 15.22 24.54 17.10
C ILE A 27 15.96 25.57 16.26
N LYS A 28 17.26 25.66 16.54
CA LYS A 28 18.27 26.49 15.91
C LYS A 28 18.25 26.33 14.38
N PRO A 29 18.25 27.41 13.58
CA PRO A 29 18.29 27.31 12.12
C PRO A 29 19.68 26.89 11.65
N GLU A 30 19.79 25.65 11.17
CA GLU A 30 20.95 25.17 10.40
C GLU A 30 20.70 25.46 8.91
N PRO A 31 21.72 25.88 8.13
CA PRO A 31 21.55 26.44 6.79
C PRO A 31 20.89 25.46 5.80
N PRO A 32 20.14 25.96 4.80
CA PRO A 32 19.63 25.11 3.74
C PRO A 32 20.80 24.71 2.83
N THR A 33 21.23 23.45 2.90
CA THR A 33 22.02 22.85 1.84
C THR A 33 21.08 22.56 0.67
N PRO A 34 21.23 23.19 -0.50
CA PRO A 34 20.49 22.78 -1.68
C PRO A 34 21.19 21.60 -2.35
N ILE A 35 20.40 20.80 -3.07
CA ILE A 35 20.78 19.82 -4.11
C ILE A 35 21.04 18.38 -3.60
N SER A 36 20.04 17.53 -3.78
CA SER A 36 20.19 16.50 -4.83
C SER A 36 18.86 16.24 -5.51
N THR A 37 18.68 16.94 -6.61
CA THR A 37 17.77 16.59 -7.70
C THR A 37 18.19 15.20 -8.22
N GLN A 38 17.54 14.12 -7.80
CA GLN A 38 17.40 12.96 -8.66
C GLN A 38 16.03 13.00 -9.32
N MET A 39 15.95 13.86 -10.33
CA MET A 39 15.20 13.53 -11.53
C MET A 39 15.95 12.36 -12.20
N THR A 40 15.67 11.12 -11.81
CA THR A 40 15.82 10.00 -12.76
C THR A 40 14.51 9.87 -13.50
N LYS A 41 14.43 10.67 -14.57
CA LYS A 41 13.45 10.59 -15.63
C LYS A 41 13.39 9.16 -16.18
N THR A 42 12.20 8.57 -16.07
CA THR A 42 11.58 7.75 -17.12
C THR A 42 12.30 6.46 -17.51
N GLU A 43 11.98 5.40 -16.78
CA GLU A 43 11.12 4.35 -17.31
C GLU A 43 10.22 3.89 -16.16
N GLN A 44 9.05 4.52 -16.02
CA GLN A 44 8.02 4.05 -15.08
C GLN A 44 7.40 2.77 -15.67
N SER A 45 8.20 1.73 -15.85
CA SER A 45 7.68 0.38 -15.80
C SER A 45 7.04 0.29 -14.42
N SER A 46 5.72 0.14 -14.40
CA SER A 46 4.91 0.04 -13.19
C SER A 46 5.33 -1.20 -12.41
N LYS A 47 6.47 -1.13 -11.71
CA LYS A 47 6.98 -2.23 -10.90
C LYS A 47 6.07 -2.38 -9.69
N VAL A 48 5.65 -3.61 -9.47
CA VAL A 48 4.76 -4.01 -8.40
C VAL A 48 5.62 -4.50 -7.24
N ASN A 49 5.45 -3.85 -6.09
CA ASN A 49 6.09 -4.28 -4.86
C ASN A 49 5.34 -5.48 -4.25
N LEU A 50 6.00 -6.63 -4.15
CA LEU A 50 5.38 -7.86 -3.64
C LEU A 50 4.94 -7.78 -2.16
N ASN A 51 5.64 -6.98 -1.35
CA ASN A 51 5.37 -6.85 0.07
C ASN A 51 4.26 -5.84 0.38
N ALA A 52 4.01 -4.90 -0.53
CA ALA A 52 3.05 -3.81 -0.33
C ALA A 52 1.81 -3.88 -1.23
N ALA A 53 1.88 -4.56 -2.38
CA ALA A 53 0.78 -4.58 -3.34
C ALA A 53 -0.46 -5.32 -2.79
N ASP A 54 -1.63 -4.75 -3.05
CA ASP A 54 -2.92 -5.38 -2.83
C ASP A 54 -3.29 -6.36 -3.97
N ALA A 55 -4.36 -7.11 -3.76
CA ALA A 55 -4.77 -8.16 -4.69
C ALA A 55 -5.17 -7.61 -6.08
N GLU A 56 -5.78 -6.43 -6.14
CA GLU A 56 -6.20 -5.83 -7.41
C GLU A 56 -5.01 -5.26 -8.16
N THR A 57 -4.05 -4.63 -7.47
CA THR A 57 -2.79 -4.19 -8.07
C THR A 57 -2.03 -5.38 -8.68
N LEU A 58 -1.91 -6.49 -7.95
CA LEU A 58 -1.27 -7.72 -8.46
C LEU A 58 -2.00 -8.28 -9.70
N ARG A 59 -3.33 -8.20 -9.74
CA ARG A 59 -4.13 -8.65 -10.90
C ARG A 59 -4.00 -7.73 -12.12
N ARG A 60 -3.94 -6.42 -11.89
CA ARG A 60 -3.91 -5.42 -12.95
C ARG A 60 -2.56 -5.37 -13.65
N ASP A 61 -1.49 -5.44 -12.87
CA ASP A 61 -0.15 -5.10 -13.35
C ASP A 61 0.71 -6.33 -13.70
N LEU A 62 0.31 -7.54 -13.26
CA LEU A 62 1.00 -8.79 -13.55
C LEU A 62 0.25 -9.68 -14.55
N PHE A 63 0.98 -10.21 -15.52
CA PHE A 63 0.45 -11.12 -16.53
C PHE A 63 0.11 -12.48 -15.95
N GLY A 64 -1.11 -12.96 -16.20
CA GLY A 64 -1.56 -14.30 -15.82
C GLY A 64 -1.85 -14.47 -14.32
N ILE A 65 -1.84 -13.38 -13.55
CA ILE A 65 -2.23 -13.34 -12.13
C ILE A 65 -3.71 -12.94 -12.04
N GLY A 66 -4.57 -13.90 -11.69
CA GLY A 66 -5.99 -13.66 -11.40
C GLY A 66 -6.26 -13.66 -9.89
N ALA A 67 -7.53 -13.56 -9.48
CA ALA A 67 -7.96 -13.51 -8.07
C ALA A 67 -7.32 -14.61 -7.20
N SER A 68 -7.35 -15.85 -7.67
CA SER A 68 -6.83 -16.99 -6.90
C SER A 68 -5.32 -16.87 -6.67
N LYS A 69 -4.56 -16.43 -7.68
CA LYS A 69 -3.09 -16.29 -7.57
C LYS A 69 -2.71 -15.07 -6.74
N ALA A 70 -3.38 -13.94 -6.95
CA ALA A 70 -3.17 -12.74 -6.15
C ALA A 70 -3.45 -13.02 -4.65
N LYS A 71 -4.55 -13.71 -4.34
CA LYS A 71 -4.84 -14.13 -2.96
C LYS A 71 -3.77 -15.08 -2.41
N ALA A 72 -3.24 -16.00 -3.22
CA ALA A 72 -2.17 -16.89 -2.80
C ALA A 72 -0.86 -16.14 -2.48
N ILE A 73 -0.51 -15.09 -3.24
CA ILE A 73 0.66 -14.23 -2.96
C ILE A 73 0.51 -13.55 -1.61
N ILE A 74 -0.66 -12.97 -1.34
CA ILE A 74 -0.94 -12.29 -0.07
C ILE A 74 -0.91 -13.30 1.09
N ALA A 75 -1.59 -14.43 0.94
CA ALA A 75 -1.61 -15.48 1.96
C ALA A 75 -0.20 -16.02 2.25
N TYR A 76 0.65 -16.13 1.22
CA TYR A 76 2.05 -16.56 1.41
C TYR A 76 2.80 -15.57 2.29
N ARG A 77 2.74 -14.27 2.02
CA ARG A 77 3.46 -13.27 2.84
C ARG A 77 2.89 -13.12 4.25
N GLU A 78 1.60 -13.37 4.43
CA GLU A 78 0.96 -13.40 5.75
C GLU A 78 1.40 -14.61 6.58
N SER A 79 1.67 -15.75 5.93
CA SER A 79 2.00 -17.01 6.63
C SER A 79 3.50 -17.25 6.79
N ASN A 80 4.31 -16.80 5.82
CA ASN A 80 5.76 -17.04 5.78
C ASN A 80 6.58 -15.78 6.09
N GLY A 81 5.94 -14.61 6.12
CA GLY A 81 6.61 -13.32 6.24
C GLY A 81 6.84 -12.63 4.89
N PRO A 82 7.43 -11.42 4.88
CA PRO A 82 7.66 -10.67 3.66
C PRO A 82 8.59 -11.41 2.69
N PHE A 83 8.37 -11.23 1.40
CA PHE A 83 9.25 -11.74 0.34
C PHE A 83 10.62 -11.09 0.42
N THR A 84 11.68 -11.91 0.42
CA THR A 84 13.07 -11.43 0.39
C THR A 84 13.69 -11.52 -1.01
N ALA A 85 13.12 -12.35 -1.88
CA ALA A 85 13.47 -12.46 -3.28
C ALA A 85 12.22 -12.64 -4.15
N VAL A 86 12.30 -12.23 -5.42
CA VAL A 86 11.21 -12.41 -6.38
C VAL A 86 10.98 -13.91 -6.67
N ASP A 87 12.02 -14.73 -6.57
CA ASP A 87 11.98 -16.18 -6.83
C ASP A 87 11.15 -16.96 -5.80
N GLU A 88 10.92 -16.41 -4.60
CA GLU A 88 10.01 -17.00 -3.60
C GLU A 88 8.56 -17.08 -4.08
N LEU A 89 8.20 -16.34 -5.14
CA LEU A 89 6.91 -16.53 -5.82
C LEU A 89 6.73 -17.95 -6.35
N LEU A 90 7.79 -18.73 -6.57
CA LEU A 90 7.70 -20.14 -6.96
C LEU A 90 7.15 -21.04 -5.85
N GLU A 91 7.23 -20.61 -4.59
CA GLU A 91 6.63 -21.31 -3.46
C GLU A 91 5.12 -21.03 -3.33
N VAL A 92 4.63 -20.00 -4.03
CA VAL A 92 3.22 -19.65 -4.04
C VAL A 92 2.43 -20.60 -4.94
N LYS A 93 1.44 -21.29 -4.36
CA LYS A 93 0.58 -22.23 -5.08
C LYS A 93 -0.06 -21.60 -6.32
N GLY A 94 0.21 -22.19 -7.48
CA GLY A 94 -0.34 -21.76 -8.77
C GLY A 94 0.50 -20.70 -9.50
N ILE A 95 1.65 -20.32 -8.96
CA ILE A 95 2.68 -19.56 -9.66
C ILE A 95 3.83 -20.51 -10.01
N GLY A 96 4.17 -20.56 -11.29
CA GLY A 96 5.29 -21.37 -11.79
C GLY A 96 6.31 -20.50 -12.51
N LYS A 97 7.45 -21.12 -12.86
CA LYS A 97 8.57 -20.42 -13.52
C LYS A 97 8.15 -19.59 -14.73
N ALA A 98 7.22 -20.09 -15.54
CA ALA A 98 6.73 -19.37 -16.71
C ALA A 98 6.00 -18.05 -16.36
N LEU A 99 5.24 -18.01 -15.27
CA LEU A 99 4.60 -16.77 -14.82
C LEU A 99 5.59 -15.84 -14.14
N LEU A 100 6.52 -16.39 -13.35
CA LEU A 100 7.57 -15.59 -12.73
C LEU A 100 8.40 -14.88 -13.81
N GLU A 101 8.88 -15.60 -14.82
CA GLU A 101 9.71 -15.04 -15.90
C GLU A 101 9.00 -13.92 -16.66
N LYS A 102 7.70 -14.10 -16.97
CA LYS A 102 6.89 -13.09 -17.65
C LYS A 102 6.68 -11.81 -16.85
N ASN A 103 6.86 -11.87 -15.54
CA ASN A 103 6.62 -10.76 -14.64
C ASN A 103 7.90 -10.25 -13.97
N ARG A 104 9.05 -10.89 -14.17
CA ARG A 104 10.29 -10.61 -13.44
C ARG A 104 10.70 -9.13 -13.54
N ASP A 105 10.57 -8.53 -14.72
CA ASP A 105 10.88 -7.11 -14.97
C ASP A 105 9.89 -6.11 -14.33
N ARG A 106 8.74 -6.61 -13.88
CA ARG A 106 7.64 -5.86 -13.27
C ARG A 106 7.59 -6.05 -11.76
N LEU A 107 8.50 -6.82 -11.18
CA LEU A 107 8.46 -7.16 -9.77
C LEU A 107 9.61 -6.48 -9.04
N VAL A 108 9.32 -6.01 -7.82
CA VAL A 108 10.31 -5.41 -6.94
C VAL A 108 10.02 -5.79 -5.49
N ILE A 109 11.07 -5.78 -4.68
CA ILE A 109 11.06 -5.92 -3.22
C ILE A 109 11.59 -4.62 -2.61
N ASN A 110 11.06 -4.22 -1.46
CA ASN A 110 11.50 -3.03 -0.71
C ASN A 110 11.69 -3.38 0.76
#